data_AF-A0AAQ3X2M1-F1
#
_entry.id   AF-A0AAQ3X2M1-F1
#
_cell.length_a   1.000
_cell.length_b   1.000
_cell.length_c   1.000
_cell.angle_alpha   90.00
_cell.angle_beta   90.00
_cell.angle_gamma   90.00
#
_symmetry.space_group_name_H-M   'P 1'
#
loop_
_entity.id
_entity.type
_entity.pdbx_description
1 polymer ?
#
loop_
_entity_poly.entity_id
_entity_poly.type
_entity_poly.pdbx_seq_one_letter_code
_entity_poly.pdbx_strand_id
1 'polypeptide(L)'
;MVVMQSAATVSNSCNMLANIKFFRTIPRNNTDPLNFLEIGKIILVKFDRDRDGVLKPLQFEHVLVGLNFECLVSVLQDKKSYYDTDICTPILTKIHAHAGKGIPTYHSAVGSNDGEVAIAYRVFCDYLRVIAVAAANHKQIGIHGREYLLKLMDRWAIQLGHQKLKIDGSSYFKLVSAAVEAMAVIIPELVPIKEELPQIAKGELDIYKNTLAEVIFVGLLVIVFMKSLTFDLVFLHCPFTILLEEINME
;
A
#
# COMPACT_ATOMS: atom_id res chain seq x y z
N MET A 1 -22.13 -6.19 17.25
CA MET A 1 -23.27 -5.23 17.23
C MET A 1 -22.94 -4.14 16.23
N VAL A 2 -23.84 -3.82 15.29
CA VAL A 2 -23.66 -2.69 14.36
C VAL A 2 -24.40 -1.49 14.93
N VAL A 3 -23.70 -0.36 15.06
CA VAL A 3 -24.29 0.91 15.52
C VAL A 3 -24.06 1.94 14.44
N MET A 4 -25.13 2.64 14.04
CA MET A 4 -25.02 3.82 13.19
C MET A 4 -24.85 5.05 14.08
N GLN A 5 -23.77 5.80 13.86
CA GLN A 5 -23.53 7.06 14.56
C GLN A 5 -23.58 8.20 13.54
N SER A 6 -24.51 9.13 13.75
CA SER A 6 -24.57 10.36 12.96
C SER A 6 -23.39 11.26 13.32
N ALA A 7 -22.69 11.76 12.31
CA ALA A 7 -21.63 12.75 12.44
C ALA A 7 -21.85 13.84 11.39
N ALA A 8 -22.25 15.03 11.81
CA ALA A 8 -22.23 16.18 10.91
C ALA A 8 -20.77 16.60 10.70
N THR A 9 -20.21 16.42 9.50
CA THR A 9 -18.92 17.03 9.16
C THR A 9 -19.08 17.97 7.97
N VAL A 10 -18.55 19.17 8.14
CA VAL A 10 -18.55 20.23 7.13
C VAL A 10 -17.36 19.98 6.22
N SER A 11 -17.56 19.24 5.12
CA SER A 11 -16.63 19.21 4.00
C SER A 11 -17.30 19.82 2.77
N ASN A 12 -16.58 19.92 1.64
CA ASN A 12 -16.95 20.70 0.46
C ASN A 12 -18.33 20.39 -0.18
N SER A 13 -19.02 19.35 0.26
CA SER A 13 -20.47 19.21 0.12
C SER A 13 -21.04 19.02 1.53
N CYS A 14 -21.89 19.94 1.98
CA CYS A 14 -22.46 19.90 3.32
C CYS A 14 -23.53 18.78 3.37
N ASN A 15 -23.07 17.53 3.49
CA ASN A 15 -23.89 16.34 3.49
C ASN A 15 -24.04 15.80 4.92
N MET A 16 -25.20 15.24 5.24
CA MET A 16 -25.34 14.50 6.50
C MET A 16 -24.62 13.17 6.35
N LEU A 17 -23.76 12.85 7.32
CA LEU A 17 -22.93 11.66 7.29
C LEU A 17 -23.29 10.78 8.47
N ALA A 18 -23.46 9.49 8.22
CA ALA A 18 -23.58 8.49 9.26
C ALA A 18 -22.47 7.45 9.09
N ASN A 19 -21.71 7.22 10.14
CA ASN A 19 -20.69 6.17 10.16
C ASN A 19 -21.33 4.86 10.64
N ILE A 20 -20.99 3.78 9.95
CA ILE A 20 -21.38 2.42 10.31
C ILE A 20 -20.23 1.83 11.13
N LYS A 21 -20.47 1.61 12.42
CA LYS A 21 -19.48 1.07 13.34
C LYS A 21 -19.86 -0.35 13.75
N PHE A 22 -18.88 -1.23 13.78
CA PHE A 22 -19.01 -2.59 14.26
C PHE A 22 -18.22 -2.80 15.53
N PHE A 23 -18.89 -3.34 16.54
CA PHE A 23 -18.29 -3.68 17.81
C PHE A 23 -18.05 -5.19 17.87
N ARG A 24 -16.76 -5.57 17.98
CA ARG A 24 -16.33 -6.97 18.19
C ARG A 24 -16.71 -7.50 19.56
N THR A 25 -16.64 -6.65 20.57
CA THR A 25 -17.08 -6.94 21.94
C THR A 25 -18.19 -5.98 22.34
N ILE A 26 -19.11 -6.41 23.21
CA ILE A 26 -20.16 -5.52 23.74
C ILE A 26 -19.46 -4.35 24.46
N PRO A 27 -19.61 -3.10 23.98
CA PRO A 27 -18.93 -1.97 24.59
C PRO A 27 -19.51 -1.72 25.98
N ARG A 28 -18.63 -1.51 26.97
CA ARG A 28 -19.05 -1.05 28.32
C ARG A 28 -19.33 0.46 28.33
N ASN A 29 -18.74 1.22 27.41
CA ASN A 29 -18.96 2.65 27.18
C ASN A 29 -18.81 3.01 25.69
N ASN A 30 -19.53 4.03 25.22
CA ASN A 30 -19.54 4.48 23.81
C ASN A 30 -18.24 5.18 23.35
N THR A 31 -17.27 5.38 24.23
CA THR A 31 -16.09 6.23 23.99
C THR A 31 -14.77 5.47 23.90
N ASP A 32 -14.74 4.14 23.96
CA ASP A 32 -13.50 3.37 23.83
C ASP A 32 -13.09 3.24 22.35
N PRO A 33 -12.05 3.96 21.88
CA PRO A 33 -11.62 3.91 20.48
C PRO A 33 -11.07 2.55 20.05
N LEU A 34 -10.71 1.68 21.01
CA LEU A 34 -10.17 0.34 20.74
C LEU A 34 -11.22 -0.73 20.43
N ASN A 35 -12.52 -0.46 20.63
CA ASN A 35 -13.55 -1.52 20.60
C ASN A 35 -14.49 -1.47 19.39
N PHE A 36 -14.32 -0.52 18.47
CA PHE A 36 -15.13 -0.46 17.25
C PHE A 36 -14.28 -0.33 15.98
N LEU A 37 -14.69 -1.03 14.92
CA LEU A 37 -14.21 -0.84 13.57
C LEU A 37 -15.23 -0.03 12.78
N GLU A 38 -14.77 1.00 12.07
CA GLU A 38 -15.60 1.66 11.07
C GLU A 38 -15.65 0.78 9.81
N ILE A 39 -16.83 0.23 9.51
CA ILE A 39 -17.04 -0.63 8.33
C ILE A 39 -17.45 0.21 7.13
N GLY A 40 -18.03 1.39 7.33
CA GLY A 40 -18.44 2.22 6.21
C GLY A 40 -19.13 3.50 6.59
N LYS A 41 -19.60 4.21 5.57
CA LYS A 41 -20.18 5.53 5.66
C LYS A 41 -21.39 5.63 4.75
N ILE A 42 -22.44 6.24 5.27
CA ILE A 42 -23.63 6.64 4.51
C ILE A 42 -23.57 8.17 4.38
N ILE A 43 -23.70 8.63 3.14
CA ILE A 43 -23.67 10.05 2.78
C ILE A 43 -25.02 10.39 2.19
N LEU A 44 -25.75 11.28 2.85
CA LEU A 44 -26.99 11.84 2.34
C LEU A 44 -26.65 13.12 1.57
N VAL A 45 -26.70 13.03 0.25
CA VAL A 45 -26.37 14.13 -0.66
C VAL A 45 -27.63 14.95 -0.91
N LYS A 46 -27.64 16.15 -0.35
CA LYS A 46 -28.80 17.06 -0.37
C LYS A 46 -28.50 18.44 -0.96
N PHE A 47 -27.24 18.86 -0.91
CA PHE A 47 -26.83 20.19 -1.29
C PHE A 47 -25.68 20.14 -2.29
N ASP A 48 -25.77 20.99 -3.30
CA ASP A 48 -24.65 21.33 -4.18
C ASP A 48 -23.95 22.59 -3.65
N ARG A 49 -22.62 22.63 -3.73
CA ARG A 49 -21.82 23.76 -3.28
C ARG A 49 -21.29 24.51 -4.48
N ASP A 50 -21.73 25.75 -4.64
CA ASP A 50 -21.24 26.63 -5.70
C ASP A 50 -19.80 27.08 -5.45
N ARG A 51 -19.15 27.66 -6.45
CA ARG A 51 -17.77 28.18 -6.37
C ARG A 51 -17.61 29.25 -5.29
N ASP A 52 -18.68 30.00 -5.02
CA ASP A 52 -18.74 31.01 -3.95
C ASP A 52 -19.00 30.42 -2.55
N GLY A 53 -19.16 29.09 -2.46
CA GLY A 53 -19.39 28.36 -1.22
C GLY A 53 -20.84 28.32 -0.74
N VAL A 54 -21.78 28.89 -1.51
CA VAL A 54 -23.22 28.85 -1.23
C VAL A 54 -23.77 27.45 -1.47
N LEU A 55 -24.60 26.97 -0.54
CA LEU A 55 -25.27 25.66 -0.62
C LEU A 55 -26.64 25.81 -1.28
N LYS A 56 -26.85 25.14 -2.42
CA LYS A 56 -28.13 25.09 -3.13
C LYS A 56 -28.74 23.69 -2.96
N PRO A 57 -30.04 23.55 -2.67
CA PRO A 57 -30.68 22.25 -2.59
C PRO A 57 -30.66 21.58 -3.97
N LEU A 58 -30.37 20.29 -4.00
CA LEU A 58 -30.47 19.48 -5.21
C LEU A 58 -31.94 19.19 -5.55
N GLN A 59 -32.25 19.06 -6.83
CA GLN A 59 -33.60 18.66 -7.29
C GLN A 59 -33.96 17.24 -6.86
N PHE A 60 -32.96 16.36 -6.76
CA PHE A 60 -33.10 14.99 -6.30
C PHE A 60 -32.11 14.71 -5.18
N GLU A 61 -32.59 14.13 -4.07
CA GLU A 61 -31.72 13.66 -3.00
C GLU A 61 -31.14 12.29 -3.35
N HIS A 62 -29.85 12.10 -3.07
CA HIS A 62 -29.16 10.85 -3.31
C HIS A 62 -28.59 10.28 -2.01
N VAL A 63 -28.56 8.96 -1.90
CA VAL A 63 -27.89 8.25 -0.81
C VAL A 63 -26.70 7.52 -1.39
N LEU A 64 -25.49 7.87 -0.94
CA LEU A 64 -24.27 7.15 -1.28
C LEU A 64 -23.84 6.32 -0.07
N VAL A 65 -23.55 5.05 -0.31
CA VAL A 65 -23.04 4.14 0.72
C VAL A 65 -21.66 3.66 0.29
N GLY A 66 -20.67 3.91 1.14
CA GLY A 66 -19.32 3.37 0.98
C GLY A 66 -19.04 2.37 2.09
N LEU A 67 -18.76 1.12 1.74
CA LEU A 67 -18.31 0.09 2.69
C LEU A 67 -16.86 -0.24 2.42
N ASN A 68 -16.08 -0.39 3.48
CA ASN A 68 -14.73 -0.91 3.44
C ASN A 68 -14.79 -2.44 3.36
N PHE A 69 -14.41 -2.97 2.19
CA PHE A 69 -14.51 -4.38 1.88
C PHE A 69 -13.61 -5.22 2.79
N GLU A 70 -12.34 -4.84 2.96
CA GLU A 70 -11.37 -5.56 3.79
C GLU A 70 -11.79 -5.57 5.26
N CYS A 71 -12.37 -4.46 5.74
CA CYS A 71 -12.93 -4.38 7.08
C CYS A 71 -14.09 -5.36 7.23
N LEU A 72 -15.04 -5.37 6.28
CA LEU A 72 -16.17 -6.30 6.28
C LEU A 72 -15.71 -7.76 6.25
N VAL A 73 -14.77 -8.11 5.36
CA VAL A 73 -14.21 -9.47 5.25
C VAL A 73 -13.54 -9.89 6.56
N SER A 74 -12.75 -9.01 7.18
CA SER A 74 -12.11 -9.30 8.46
C SER A 74 -13.12 -9.58 9.58
N VAL A 75 -14.26 -8.89 9.55
CA VAL A 75 -15.35 -9.10 10.51
C VAL A 75 -16.07 -10.42 10.25
N LEU A 76 -16.37 -10.74 8.99
CA LEU A 76 -17.03 -11.99 8.61
C LEU A 76 -16.17 -13.23 8.90
N GLN A 77 -14.85 -13.10 8.82
CA GLN A 77 -13.89 -14.18 9.06
C GLN A 77 -13.34 -14.23 10.49
N ASP A 78 -13.87 -13.38 11.39
CA ASP A 78 -13.41 -13.23 12.78
C ASP A 78 -11.90 -13.01 12.91
N LYS A 79 -11.34 -12.20 12.00
CA LYS A 79 -9.92 -11.85 11.96
C LYS A 79 -9.66 -10.56 12.69
N LYS A 80 -8.51 -10.46 13.37
CA LYS A 80 -8.16 -9.25 14.13
C LYS A 80 -7.59 -8.15 13.23
N SER A 81 -6.76 -8.53 12.27
CA SER A 81 -6.11 -7.66 11.28
C SER A 81 -6.76 -7.83 9.89
N TYR A 82 -6.74 -6.76 9.09
CA TYR A 82 -7.19 -6.82 7.68
C TYR A 82 -6.31 -7.74 6.82
N TYR A 83 -5.08 -7.99 7.26
CA TYR A 83 -4.11 -8.80 6.54
C TYR A 83 -4.20 -10.29 6.85
N ASP A 84 -4.95 -10.70 7.88
CA ASP A 84 -5.19 -12.12 8.20
C ASP A 84 -6.34 -12.73 7.39
N THR A 85 -6.90 -11.95 6.46
CA THR A 85 -7.98 -12.39 5.59
C THR A 85 -7.46 -13.39 4.56
N ASP A 86 -8.37 -14.18 4.01
CA ASP A 86 -8.11 -15.11 2.90
C ASP A 86 -7.54 -14.44 1.63
N ILE A 87 -7.70 -13.12 1.49
CA ILE A 87 -7.16 -12.33 0.37
C ILE A 87 -5.67 -12.06 0.57
N CYS A 88 -5.29 -11.59 1.76
CA CYS A 88 -3.93 -11.14 2.04
C CYS A 88 -3.00 -12.28 2.49
N THR A 89 -3.54 -13.30 3.17
CA THR A 89 -2.75 -14.42 3.70
C THR A 89 -1.95 -15.18 2.63
N PRO A 90 -2.50 -15.49 1.43
CA PRO A 90 -1.73 -16.13 0.36
C PRO A 90 -0.56 -15.27 -0.12
N ILE A 91 -0.77 -13.97 -0.25
CA ILE A 91 0.26 -13.00 -0.65
C ILE A 91 1.37 -12.97 0.40
N LEU A 92 1.02 -12.79 1.68
CA LEU A 92 1.97 -12.76 2.80
C LEU A 92 2.79 -14.04 2.91
N THR A 93 2.16 -15.19 2.67
CA THR A 93 2.84 -16.49 2.67
C THR A 93 3.86 -16.57 1.55
N LYS A 94 3.53 -16.08 0.35
CA LYS A 94 4.48 -15.99 -0.78
C LYS A 94 5.59 -14.99 -0.50
N ILE A 95 5.29 -13.83 0.08
CA ILE A 95 6.30 -12.86 0.51
C ILE A 95 7.30 -13.53 1.47
N HIS A 96 6.81 -14.28 2.48
CA HIS A 96 7.68 -14.98 3.42
C HIS A 96 8.53 -16.07 2.75
N ALA A 97 7.97 -16.82 1.79
CA ALA A 97 8.71 -17.83 1.04
C ALA A 97 9.88 -17.26 0.21
N HIS A 98 9.81 -15.98 -0.16
CA HIS A 98 10.86 -15.26 -0.89
C HIS A 98 11.67 -14.29 0.00
N ALA A 99 11.34 -14.19 1.29
CA ALA A 99 12.06 -13.34 2.22
C ALA A 99 13.44 -13.94 2.53
N GLY A 100 14.41 -13.06 2.81
CA GLY A 100 15.77 -13.50 3.09
C GLY A 100 15.91 -14.23 4.42
N LYS A 101 17.05 -14.91 4.59
CA LYS A 101 17.33 -15.71 5.78
C LYS A 101 17.23 -14.87 7.07
N GLY A 102 16.51 -15.39 8.06
CA GLY A 102 16.36 -14.75 9.37
C GLY A 102 15.20 -13.76 9.47
N ILE A 103 14.43 -13.54 8.40
CA ILE A 103 13.18 -12.78 8.48
C ILE A 103 12.10 -13.67 9.13
N PRO A 104 11.51 -13.25 10.26
CA PRO A 104 10.44 -14.01 10.90
C PRO A 104 9.18 -14.02 10.05
N THR A 105 8.36 -15.07 10.19
CA THR A 105 7.04 -15.12 9.56
C THR A 105 6.17 -13.96 10.04
N TYR A 106 5.29 -13.49 9.14
CA TYR A 106 4.30 -12.47 9.49
C TYR A 106 3.48 -12.89 10.71
N HIS A 107 3.24 -11.93 11.60
CA HIS A 107 2.39 -12.09 12.77
C HIS A 107 1.43 -10.90 12.88
N SER A 108 0.22 -11.19 13.34
CA SER A 108 -0.91 -10.25 13.37
C SER A 108 -0.95 -9.35 14.63
N ALA A 109 0.17 -9.21 15.35
CA ALA A 109 0.18 -8.30 16.50
C ALA A 109 0.05 -6.86 16.00
N VAL A 110 -1.02 -6.16 16.39
CA VAL A 110 -1.26 -4.75 16.05
C VAL A 110 -1.13 -3.94 17.34
N GLY A 111 -0.20 -2.98 17.41
CA GLY A 111 -0.04 -2.11 18.59
C GLY A 111 1.36 -1.52 18.77
N SER A 112 1.67 -1.00 19.96
CA SER A 112 2.94 -0.33 20.27
C SER A 112 4.20 -1.21 20.19
N ASN A 113 4.02 -2.52 20.03
CA ASN A 113 5.09 -3.50 19.85
C ASN A 113 5.10 -4.10 18.42
N ASP A 114 4.46 -3.45 17.45
CA ASP A 114 4.53 -3.89 16.04
C ASP A 114 5.98 -3.78 15.55
N GLY A 115 6.61 -4.92 15.28
CA GLY A 115 7.98 -4.95 14.79
C GLY A 115 8.07 -4.36 13.39
N GLU A 116 9.19 -3.70 13.07
CA GLU A 116 9.41 -3.12 11.72
C GLU A 116 9.16 -4.12 10.59
N VAL A 117 9.47 -5.40 10.81
CA VAL A 117 9.25 -6.48 9.84
C VAL A 117 7.75 -6.71 9.59
N ALA A 118 6.90 -6.71 10.62
CA ALA A 118 5.47 -6.92 10.45
C ALA A 118 4.82 -5.75 9.68
N ILE A 119 5.29 -4.53 9.92
CA ILE A 119 4.89 -3.34 9.15
C ILE A 119 5.35 -3.50 7.69
N ALA A 120 6.61 -3.91 7.46
CA ALA A 120 7.14 -4.12 6.11
C ALA A 120 6.34 -5.15 5.32
N TYR A 121 5.94 -6.27 5.95
CA TYR A 121 5.05 -7.27 5.34
C TYR A 121 3.72 -6.66 4.86
N ARG A 122 3.08 -5.85 5.70
CA ARG A 122 1.78 -5.23 5.41
C ARG A 122 1.89 -4.21 4.28
N VAL A 123 2.86 -3.30 4.40
CA VAL A 123 3.09 -2.25 3.40
C VAL A 123 3.49 -2.86 2.06
N PHE A 124 4.36 -3.87 2.05
CA PHE A 124 4.76 -4.56 0.84
C PHE A 124 3.59 -5.33 0.20
N CYS A 125 2.76 -6.00 1.00
CA CYS A 125 1.52 -6.63 0.52
C CYS A 125 0.59 -5.62 -0.16
N ASP A 126 0.41 -4.44 0.41
CA ASP A 126 -0.43 -3.40 -0.19
C ASP A 126 0.17 -2.83 -1.47
N TYR A 127 1.49 -2.64 -1.53
CA TYR A 127 2.15 -2.25 -2.79
C TYR A 127 1.85 -3.25 -3.90
N LEU A 128 2.03 -4.55 -3.66
CA LEU A 128 1.75 -5.59 -4.65
C LEU A 128 0.28 -5.57 -5.11
N ARG A 129 -0.66 -5.38 -4.17
CA ARG A 129 -2.10 -5.28 -4.48
C ARG A 129 -2.43 -4.05 -5.31
N VAL A 130 -1.89 -2.89 -4.94
CA VAL A 130 -2.11 -1.65 -5.69
C VAL A 130 -1.53 -1.78 -7.08
N ILE A 131 -0.32 -2.35 -7.22
CA ILE A 131 0.30 -2.56 -8.54
C ILE A 131 -0.54 -3.51 -9.39
N ALA A 132 -1.03 -4.62 -8.81
CA ALA A 132 -1.93 -5.55 -9.49
C ALA A 132 -3.19 -4.85 -10.03
N VAL A 133 -3.85 -4.03 -9.20
CA VAL A 133 -5.11 -3.36 -9.56
C VAL A 133 -4.89 -2.16 -10.50
N ALA A 134 -3.89 -1.33 -10.22
CA ALA A 134 -3.61 -0.13 -11.01
C ALA A 134 -3.16 -0.50 -12.43
N ALA A 135 -2.38 -1.58 -12.56
CA ALA A 135 -1.91 -2.02 -13.86
C ALA A 135 -3.02 -2.68 -14.70
N ALA A 136 -4.12 -3.14 -14.10
CA ALA A 136 -5.29 -3.63 -14.83
C ALA A 136 -5.87 -2.59 -15.81
N ASN A 137 -5.83 -1.32 -15.42
CA ASN A 137 -6.42 -0.23 -16.19
C ASN A 137 -5.48 0.36 -17.24
N HIS A 138 -4.17 0.24 -17.04
CA HIS A 138 -3.17 0.93 -17.85
C HIS A 138 -2.31 -0.01 -18.68
N LYS A 139 -2.19 -1.29 -18.30
CA LYS A 139 -1.37 -2.31 -18.98
C LYS A 139 0.08 -1.90 -19.27
N GLN A 140 0.56 -0.83 -18.66
CA GLN A 140 1.93 -0.36 -18.81
C GLN A 140 2.34 0.47 -17.60
N ILE A 141 3.64 0.43 -17.31
CA ILE A 141 4.31 1.35 -16.39
C ILE A 141 5.06 2.35 -17.26
N GLY A 142 4.90 3.64 -16.96
CA GLY A 142 5.23 4.72 -17.89
C GLY A 142 5.90 5.90 -17.21
N ILE A 143 6.28 6.89 -18.01
CA ILE A 143 7.03 8.07 -17.56
C ILE A 143 6.16 9.32 -17.38
N HIS A 144 4.87 9.23 -17.69
CA HIS A 144 3.95 10.38 -17.64
C HIS A 144 2.66 10.06 -16.88
N GLY A 145 2.09 11.11 -16.26
CA GLY A 145 0.78 11.04 -15.62
C GLY A 145 0.66 9.95 -14.54
N ARG A 146 -0.42 9.18 -14.59
CA ARG A 146 -0.72 8.12 -13.60
C ARG A 146 0.22 6.93 -13.70
N GLU A 147 0.77 6.67 -14.88
CA GLU A 147 1.70 5.56 -15.11
C GLU A 147 3.04 5.82 -14.42
N TYR A 148 3.45 7.09 -14.32
CA TYR A 148 4.62 7.47 -13.53
C TYR A 148 4.43 7.24 -12.04
N LEU A 149 3.23 7.51 -11.51
CA LEU A 149 2.92 7.20 -10.11
C LEU A 149 3.02 5.68 -9.85
N LEU A 150 2.51 4.86 -10.78
CA LEU A 150 2.66 3.41 -10.70
C LEU A 150 4.14 2.99 -10.74
N LYS A 151 4.96 3.61 -11.58
CA LYS A 151 6.41 3.40 -11.63
C LYS A 151 7.10 3.69 -10.29
N LEU A 152 6.71 4.77 -9.62
CA LEU A 152 7.25 5.13 -8.30
C LEU A 152 6.85 4.10 -7.24
N MET A 153 5.58 3.69 -7.21
CA MET A 153 5.10 2.68 -6.27
C MET A 153 5.78 1.32 -6.48
N ASP A 154 6.00 0.92 -7.73
CA ASP A 154 6.72 -0.31 -8.08
C ASP A 154 8.17 -0.28 -7.58
N ARG A 155 8.88 0.83 -7.79
CA ARG A 155 10.24 1.03 -7.26
C ARG A 155 10.29 1.04 -5.75
N TRP A 156 9.34 1.70 -5.07
CA TRP A 156 9.25 1.67 -3.61
C TRP A 156 8.96 0.28 -3.08
N ALA A 157 8.14 -0.50 -3.77
CA ALA A 157 7.89 -1.89 -3.42
C ALA A 157 9.19 -2.70 -3.48
N ILE A 158 9.92 -2.63 -4.60
CA ILE A 158 11.20 -3.32 -4.78
C ILE A 158 12.19 -2.94 -3.68
N GLN A 159 12.34 -1.63 -3.40
CA GLN A 159 13.24 -1.13 -2.37
C GLN A 159 12.85 -1.62 -0.96
N LEU A 160 11.56 -1.52 -0.60
CA LEU A 160 11.07 -1.98 0.70
C LEU A 160 11.29 -3.49 0.88
N GLY A 161 10.95 -4.28 -0.15
CA GLY A 161 11.13 -5.73 -0.15
C GLY A 161 12.59 -6.12 0.02
N HIS A 162 13.50 -5.44 -0.67
CA HIS A 162 14.94 -5.67 -0.52
C HIS A 162 15.45 -5.26 0.87
N GLN A 163 15.19 -4.02 1.30
CA GLN A 163 15.79 -3.46 2.53
C GLN A 163 15.23 -4.07 3.81
N LYS A 164 13.90 -4.28 3.88
CA LYS A 164 13.23 -4.71 5.12
C LYS A 164 12.95 -6.20 5.17
N LEU A 165 12.77 -6.84 4.00
CA LEU A 165 12.43 -8.26 3.90
C LEU A 165 13.54 -9.09 3.24
N LYS A 166 14.65 -8.47 2.82
CA LYS A 166 15.80 -9.14 2.19
C LYS A 166 15.39 -10.02 1.00
N ILE A 167 14.37 -9.57 0.26
CA ILE A 167 13.86 -10.25 -0.92
C ILE A 167 14.81 -9.95 -2.08
N ASP A 168 15.28 -10.99 -2.76
CA ASP A 168 16.01 -10.84 -4.01
C ASP A 168 15.09 -10.23 -5.08
N GLY A 169 15.57 -9.16 -5.74
CA GLY A 169 14.87 -8.51 -6.83
C GLY A 169 14.40 -9.49 -7.91
N SER A 170 15.16 -10.56 -8.20
CA SER A 170 14.77 -11.58 -9.19
C SER A 170 13.46 -12.31 -8.84
N SER A 171 13.02 -12.27 -7.58
CA SER A 171 11.77 -12.87 -7.12
C SER A 171 10.59 -11.90 -7.14
N TYR A 172 10.81 -10.60 -7.38
CA TYR A 172 9.77 -9.58 -7.29
C TYR A 172 8.58 -9.83 -8.22
N PHE A 173 8.82 -10.11 -9.51
CA PHE A 173 7.74 -10.36 -10.47
C PHE A 173 6.88 -11.59 -10.10
N LYS A 174 7.45 -12.57 -9.40
CA LYS A 174 6.71 -13.75 -8.89
C LYS A 174 5.75 -13.35 -7.77
N LEU A 175 6.13 -12.37 -6.94
CA LEU A 175 5.28 -11.82 -5.89
C LEU A 175 4.16 -10.97 -6.46
N VAL A 176 4.42 -10.24 -7.55
CA VAL A 176 3.37 -9.56 -8.32
C VAL A 176 2.38 -10.58 -8.89
N SER A 177 2.86 -11.69 -9.48
CA SER A 177 1.99 -12.79 -9.95
C SER A 177 1.09 -13.34 -8.84
N ALA A 178 1.66 -13.60 -7.66
CA ALA A 178 0.90 -14.09 -6.51
C ALA A 178 -0.21 -13.10 -6.07
N ALA A 179 0.07 -11.80 -6.10
CA ALA A 179 -0.93 -10.78 -5.78
C ALA A 179 -2.04 -10.72 -6.83
N VAL A 180 -1.71 -10.81 -8.13
CA VAL A 180 -2.70 -10.85 -9.21
C VAL A 180 -3.59 -12.08 -9.09
N GLU A 181 -3.00 -13.25 -8.82
CA GLU A 181 -3.75 -14.49 -8.61
C GLU A 181 -4.74 -14.39 -7.46
N ALA A 182 -4.30 -13.87 -6.31
CA ALA A 182 -5.15 -13.68 -5.13
C ALA A 182 -6.27 -12.67 -5.39
N MET A 183 -5.96 -11.55 -6.05
CA MET A 183 -6.93 -10.47 -6.30
C MET A 183 -7.91 -10.79 -7.44
N ALA A 184 -7.52 -11.64 -8.39
CA ALA A 184 -8.37 -11.99 -9.54
C ALA A 184 -9.65 -12.76 -9.16
N VAL A 185 -9.72 -13.30 -7.94
CA VAL A 185 -10.94 -13.91 -7.40
C VAL A 185 -12.04 -12.85 -7.18
N ILE A 186 -11.64 -11.64 -6.79
CA ILE A 186 -12.55 -10.53 -6.45
C ILE A 186 -12.69 -9.55 -7.60
N ILE A 187 -11.64 -9.42 -8.43
CA ILE A 187 -11.57 -8.51 -9.57
C ILE A 187 -11.36 -9.35 -10.85
N PRO A 188 -12.44 -9.83 -11.49
CA PRO A 188 -12.36 -10.69 -12.68
C PRO A 188 -11.58 -10.05 -13.85
N GLU A 189 -11.51 -8.72 -13.89
CA GLU A 189 -10.75 -7.93 -14.87
C GLU A 189 -9.25 -8.21 -14.81
N LEU A 190 -8.75 -8.79 -13.71
CA LEU A 190 -7.35 -9.21 -13.57
C LEU A 190 -7.04 -10.55 -14.25
N VAL A 191 -8.05 -11.39 -14.50
CA VAL A 191 -7.86 -12.72 -15.14
C VAL A 191 -7.13 -12.64 -16.49
N PRO A 192 -7.51 -11.77 -17.45
CA PRO A 192 -6.86 -11.73 -18.76
C PRO A 192 -5.40 -11.24 -18.72
N ILE A 193 -4.98 -10.55 -17.66
CA ILE A 193 -3.65 -9.95 -17.55
C ILE A 193 -2.72 -10.70 -16.59
N LYS A 194 -3.13 -11.89 -16.13
CA LYS A 194 -2.36 -12.74 -15.19
C LYS A 194 -0.94 -13.03 -15.66
N GLU A 195 -0.76 -13.25 -16.96
CA GLU A 195 0.55 -13.53 -17.55
C GLU A 195 1.28 -12.26 -18.01
N GLU A 196 0.54 -11.22 -18.40
CA GLU A 196 1.09 -9.97 -18.95
C GLU A 196 1.75 -9.13 -17.85
N LEU A 197 1.07 -8.96 -16.71
CA LEU A 197 1.53 -8.04 -15.68
C LEU A 197 2.87 -8.45 -15.02
N PRO A 198 3.09 -9.73 -14.67
CA PRO A 198 4.40 -10.16 -14.17
C PRO A 198 5.54 -9.90 -15.17
N GLN A 199 5.27 -9.97 -16.48
CA GLN A 199 6.30 -9.68 -17.49
C GLN A 199 6.60 -8.18 -17.56
N ILE A 200 5.58 -7.32 -17.45
CA ILE A 200 5.77 -5.86 -17.36
C ILE A 200 6.60 -5.51 -16.12
N ALA A 201 6.24 -6.07 -14.95
CA ALA A 201 6.98 -5.85 -13.71
C ALA A 201 8.43 -6.35 -13.79
N LYS A 202 8.67 -7.48 -14.49
CA LYS A 202 10.02 -7.98 -14.76
C LYS A 202 10.81 -7.01 -15.65
N GLY A 203 10.21 -6.52 -16.75
CA GLY A 203 10.86 -5.56 -17.63
C GLY A 203 11.23 -4.27 -16.91
N GLU A 204 10.34 -3.75 -16.05
CA GLU A 204 10.65 -2.55 -15.26
C GLU A 204 11.69 -2.79 -14.18
N LEU A 205 11.72 -3.98 -13.57
CA LEU A 205 12.80 -4.36 -12.68
C LEU A 205 14.16 -4.34 -13.39
N ASP A 206 14.24 -4.87 -14.61
CA ASP A 206 15.47 -4.89 -15.40
C ASP A 206 15.93 -3.46 -15.75
N ILE A 207 14.99 -2.59 -16.15
CA ILE A 207 15.25 -1.15 -16.35
C ILE A 207 15.73 -0.51 -15.05
N TYR A 208 15.07 -0.79 -13.93
CA TYR A 208 15.40 -0.23 -12.63
C TYR A 208 16.81 -0.63 -12.20
N LYS A 209 17.19 -1.91 -12.31
CA LYS A 209 18.54 -2.40 -11.99
C LYS A 209 19.62 -1.65 -12.77
N ASN A 210 19.40 -1.46 -14.08
CA ASN A 210 20.34 -0.71 -14.92
C ASN A 210 20.46 0.75 -14.49
N THR A 211 19.32 1.43 -14.26
CA THR A 211 19.34 2.83 -13.79
C THR A 211 19.94 2.99 -12.41
N LEU A 212 19.74 2.01 -11.53
CA LEU A 212 20.27 2.04 -10.18
C LEU A 212 21.80 1.95 -10.24
N ALA A 213 22.35 1.00 -10.99
CA ALA A 213 23.80 0.88 -11.21
C ALA A 213 24.43 2.18 -11.74
N GLU A 214 23.77 2.87 -12.67
CA GLU A 214 24.23 4.17 -13.18
C GLU A 214 24.17 5.26 -12.10
N VAL A 215 23.07 5.35 -11.34
CA VAL A 215 22.91 6.33 -10.26
C VAL A 215 23.91 6.09 -9.13
N ILE A 216 24.17 4.82 -8.76
CA ILE A 216 25.22 4.48 -7.80
C ILE A 216 26.56 4.92 -8.35
N PHE A 217 26.90 4.57 -9.59
CA PHE A 217 28.18 4.88 -10.21
C PHE A 217 28.45 6.40 -10.21
N VAL A 218 27.46 7.19 -10.65
CA VAL A 218 27.55 8.65 -10.64
C VAL A 218 27.60 9.19 -9.21
N GLY A 219 26.78 8.66 -8.29
CA GLY A 219 26.79 9.05 -6.89
C GLY A 219 28.13 8.79 -6.20
N LEU A 220 28.73 7.62 -6.45
CA LEU A 220 30.04 7.24 -5.95
C LEU A 220 31.14 8.13 -6.55
N LEU A 221 31.07 8.42 -7.86
CA LEU A 221 31.97 9.35 -8.54
C LEU A 221 31.88 10.75 -7.91
N VAL A 222 30.67 11.24 -7.64
CA VAL A 222 30.46 12.54 -6.97
C VAL A 222 31.01 12.52 -5.55
N ILE A 223 30.81 11.45 -4.77
CA ILE A 223 31.38 11.34 -3.42
C ILE A 223 32.91 11.32 -3.46
N VAL A 224 33.51 10.56 -4.37
CA VAL A 224 34.96 10.47 -4.54
C VAL A 224 35.52 11.83 -4.99
N PHE A 225 34.84 12.50 -5.92
CA PHE A 225 35.20 13.82 -6.39
C PHE A 225 35.10 14.87 -5.26
N MET A 226 34.00 14.87 -4.50
CA MET A 226 33.81 15.73 -3.34
C MET A 226 34.86 15.48 -2.26
N LYS A 227 35.21 14.21 -1.99
CA LYS A 227 36.31 13.85 -1.07
C LYS A 227 37.68 14.32 -1.56
N SER A 228 37.89 14.43 -2.87
CA SER A 228 39.15 14.95 -3.44
C SER A 228 39.25 16.47 -3.41
N LEU A 229 38.14 17.19 -3.21
CA LEU A 229 38.06 18.65 -3.28
C LEU A 229 37.94 19.35 -1.90
N THR A 230 37.72 18.62 -0.80
CA THR A 230 37.64 19.21 0.53
C THR A 230 38.34 18.40 1.63
N PHE A 231 39.28 19.08 2.29
CA PHE A 231 39.86 18.81 3.62
C PHE A 231 38.79 18.44 4.66
N ASP A 232 39.17 17.61 5.64
CA ASP A 232 38.45 17.20 6.85
C ASP A 232 37.21 18.05 7.21
N LEU A 233 36.04 17.66 6.70
CA LEU A 233 34.76 18.11 7.24
C LEU A 233 33.93 16.89 7.62
N VAL A 234 33.77 16.76 8.94
CA VAL A 234 32.76 16.02 9.70
C VAL A 234 31.67 15.43 8.83
N PHE A 235 31.67 14.10 8.74
CA PHE A 235 30.60 13.27 8.17
C PHE A 235 29.25 13.66 8.80
N LEU A 236 28.54 14.57 8.15
CA LEU A 236 27.09 14.67 8.27
C LEU A 236 26.54 13.31 7.83
N HIS A 237 25.60 12.75 8.59
CA HIS A 237 24.80 11.58 8.23
C HIS A 237 24.17 11.80 6.84
N CYS A 238 24.91 11.39 5.81
CA CYS A 238 24.49 11.46 4.42
C CYS A 238 23.72 10.17 4.13
N PRO A 239 22.54 10.22 3.47
CA PRO A 239 21.79 9.01 3.10
C PRO A 239 22.52 8.09 2.12
N PHE A 240 23.75 8.44 1.71
CA PHE A 240 24.59 7.63 0.83
C PHE A 240 25.18 6.36 1.47
N THR A 241 25.14 6.19 2.79
CA THR A 241 25.49 4.89 3.41
C THR A 241 24.49 3.80 3.01
N ILE A 242 23.26 4.18 2.65
CA ILE A 242 22.20 3.28 2.14
C ILE A 242 22.58 2.70 0.76
N LEU A 243 23.30 3.46 -0.06
CA LEU A 243 23.74 3.06 -1.40
C LEU A 243 24.92 2.05 -1.39
N LEU A 244 25.66 1.92 -0.28
CA LEU A 244 26.74 0.94 -0.18
C LEU A 244 26.23 -0.47 0.20
N GLU A 245 25.08 -0.58 0.89
CA GLU A 245 24.40 -1.87 1.11
C GLU A 245 23.73 -2.39 -0.18
N GLU A 246 23.49 -1.54 -1.18
CA GLU A 246 22.93 -1.92 -2.50
C GLU A 246 23.90 -2.75 -3.36
N ILE A 247 25.19 -2.82 -3.01
CA ILE A 247 26.21 -3.60 -3.73
C ILE A 247 26.03 -5.11 -3.51
N ASN A 248 25.35 -5.55 -2.45
CA ASN A 248 25.12 -6.98 -2.16
C ASN A 248 23.84 -7.54 -2.83
N MET A 249 23.32 -6.89 -3.88
CA MET A 249 22.20 -7.40 -4.69
C MET A 249 22.61 -8.45 -5.75
N GLU A 250 23.88 -8.89 -5.75
CA GLU A 250 24.39 -9.98 -6.60
C GLU A 250 24.30 -11.36 -5.93
#